data_AF-A0A0V0XMZ2-F1
#
_entry.id   AF-A0A0V0XMZ2-F1
#
_cell.length_a   1.000
_cell.length_b   1.000
_cell.length_c   1.000
_cell.angle_alpha   90.00
_cell.angle_beta   90.00
_cell.angle_gamma   90.00
#
_symmetry.space_group_name_H-M   'P 1'
#
loop_
_entity.id
_entity.type
_entity.pdbx_description
1 polymer ?
#
loop_
_entity_poly.entity_id
_entity_poly.type
_entity_poly.pdbx_seq_one_letter_code
_entity_poly.pdbx_strand_id
1 'polypeptide(L)'
;MRKGEASIGHKGQLNREVTQDITTTFFVLLAIFFPSVTGIMTGANMSGDLKDPQKSIPIGTIAATLTTSFIYLSFVVIYGGSINGYVLRDKYGVSLGGKMTAAMLAWPTEWIVLIGSFTSCIGASLQCLCTAPRLLQSIAMDNLIPFLNPFSKVAKNNEPFRALIVTVLIAETAILIGGIDYIAPVVDLFFLLSYCFVNIACALQTLLKAPNWRPRFRFYHWSLAVLGALLNLFIMFSTYWHYAIAALAICGIVYKYIEYKGAKKEWGDGLRGLALSTAQYSLLQIEDSEQKQTDWRPQLLVLVNLEAYQDVQNNKLMHFANQLKKGRGLTIVAAVMNGNLLHEKDRKAAELLKASMKEAMKAAKVKGFTEVVISAYIPRNIDTVLQCVGMASLRPNTVVIGWPENWYSNGRNDTEYYNFFGNTV
;
A
#
# COMPACT_ATOMS: atom_id res chain seq x y z
N MET A 1 -25.11 13.61 -28.26
CA MET A 1 -26.22 14.55 -28.55
C MET A 1 -26.40 15.45 -27.35
N ARG A 2 -26.91 16.67 -27.54
CA ARG A 2 -27.21 17.57 -26.42
C ARG A 2 -28.59 17.27 -25.85
N LYS A 3 -28.79 17.59 -24.56
CA LYS A 3 -30.10 17.50 -23.91
C LYS A 3 -31.16 18.27 -24.73
N GLY A 4 -32.31 17.63 -24.97
CA GLY A 4 -33.42 18.19 -25.74
C GLY A 4 -33.32 18.01 -27.27
N GLU A 5 -32.26 17.37 -27.77
CA GLU A 5 -32.17 17.00 -29.20
C GLU A 5 -32.92 15.68 -29.48
N ALA A 6 -33.62 15.60 -30.62
CA ALA A 6 -34.20 14.37 -31.15
C ALA A 6 -33.26 13.66 -32.15
N SER A 7 -32.44 14.44 -32.85
CA SER A 7 -31.34 13.96 -33.68
C SER A 7 -30.16 14.93 -33.61
N ILE A 8 -28.97 14.52 -34.06
CA ILE A 8 -27.74 15.32 -33.93
C ILE A 8 -27.96 16.71 -34.54
N GLY A 9 -27.92 17.76 -33.70
CA GLY A 9 -28.10 19.15 -34.13
C GLY A 9 -29.57 19.59 -34.34
N HIS A 10 -30.55 18.71 -34.13
CA HIS A 10 -31.98 19.03 -34.24
C HIS A 10 -32.66 19.01 -32.86
N LYS A 11 -33.13 20.17 -32.41
CA LYS A 11 -33.94 20.27 -31.18
C LYS A 11 -35.29 19.60 -31.42
N GLY A 12 -35.63 18.63 -30.59
CA GLY A 12 -36.87 17.89 -30.78
C GLY A 12 -38.09 18.58 -30.19
N GLN A 13 -39.25 18.26 -30.73
CA GLN A 13 -40.54 18.72 -30.20
C GLN A 13 -40.98 17.81 -29.04
N LEU A 14 -40.94 18.32 -27.80
CA LEU A 14 -41.21 17.57 -26.56
C LEU A 14 -42.51 16.74 -26.53
N ASN A 15 -43.53 17.12 -27.31
CA ASN A 15 -44.84 16.43 -27.34
C ASN A 15 -45.01 15.46 -28.53
N ARG A 16 -44.04 15.39 -29.45
CA ARG A 16 -44.15 14.60 -30.68
C ARG A 16 -42.95 13.71 -30.94
N GLU A 17 -41.78 14.07 -30.43
CA GLU A 17 -40.52 13.40 -30.71
C GLU A 17 -39.82 12.98 -29.43
N VAL A 18 -39.13 11.84 -29.50
CA VAL A 18 -38.29 11.36 -28.41
C VAL A 18 -37.05 12.24 -28.34
N THR A 19 -36.91 13.00 -27.26
CA THR A 19 -35.75 13.88 -27.00
C THR A 19 -34.83 13.30 -25.95
N GLN A 20 -33.52 13.57 -26.06
CA GLN A 20 -32.53 13.17 -25.06
C GLN A 20 -32.73 13.90 -23.72
N ASP A 21 -32.76 13.13 -22.63
CA ASP A 21 -32.89 13.59 -21.24
C ASP A 21 -31.60 14.21 -20.68
N ILE A 22 -30.45 13.70 -21.13
CA ILE A 22 -29.11 14.16 -20.76
C ILE A 22 -28.23 14.43 -21.99
N THR A 23 -27.22 15.29 -21.83
CA THR A 23 -26.18 15.46 -22.85
C THR A 23 -25.25 14.24 -22.83
N THR A 24 -25.15 13.54 -23.95
CA THR A 24 -24.41 12.28 -24.07
C THR A 24 -23.07 12.46 -24.76
N THR A 25 -22.01 11.92 -24.14
CA THR A 25 -20.65 11.77 -24.69
C THR A 25 -20.21 10.31 -24.54
N PHE A 26 -19.15 9.91 -25.25
CA PHE A 26 -18.60 8.55 -25.13
C PHE A 26 -18.25 8.18 -23.68
N PHE A 27 -17.60 9.08 -22.95
CA PHE A 27 -17.20 8.84 -21.55
C PHE A 27 -18.38 8.78 -20.59
N VAL A 28 -19.44 9.56 -20.82
CA VAL A 28 -20.68 9.46 -20.03
C VAL A 28 -21.35 8.10 -20.24
N LEU A 29 -21.42 7.62 -21.48
CA LEU A 29 -21.96 6.28 -21.77
C LEU A 29 -21.08 5.17 -21.21
N LEU A 30 -19.75 5.33 -21.27
CA LEU A 30 -18.80 4.40 -20.69
C LEU A 30 -19.00 4.27 -19.18
N ALA A 31 -19.19 5.40 -18.48
CA ALA A 31 -19.50 5.38 -17.05
C ALA A 31 -20.84 4.70 -16.80
N ILE A 32 -21.93 5.10 -17.46
CA ILE A 32 -23.23 4.43 -17.27
C ILE A 32 -23.17 2.90 -17.51
N PHE A 33 -22.32 2.45 -18.43
CA PHE A 33 -22.11 1.02 -18.69
C PHE A 33 -21.22 0.32 -17.66
N PHE A 34 -20.25 1.01 -17.07
CA PHE A 34 -19.21 0.43 -16.20
C PHE A 34 -19.76 -0.39 -15.01
N PRO A 35 -20.85 -0.02 -14.30
CA PRO A 35 -21.39 -0.82 -13.21
C PRO A 35 -21.71 -2.25 -13.64
N SER A 36 -22.07 -2.47 -14.91
CA SER A 36 -22.40 -3.78 -15.48
C SER A 36 -21.22 -4.76 -15.47
N VAL A 37 -19.99 -4.25 -15.55
CA VAL A 37 -18.77 -5.10 -15.53
C VAL A 37 -18.09 -5.15 -14.15
N THR A 38 -18.70 -4.54 -13.13
CA THR A 38 -18.22 -4.62 -11.75
C THR A 38 -18.61 -5.95 -11.09
N GLY A 39 -18.20 -6.14 -9.83
CA GLY A 39 -18.56 -7.33 -9.05
C GLY A 39 -17.61 -8.52 -9.20
N ILE A 40 -16.46 -8.36 -9.87
CA ILE A 40 -15.45 -9.42 -10.01
C ILE A 40 -14.89 -9.94 -8.65
N MET A 41 -14.97 -9.11 -7.61
CA MET A 41 -14.49 -9.44 -6.25
C MET A 41 -15.49 -10.27 -5.44
N THR A 42 -16.73 -10.43 -5.91
CA THR A 42 -17.76 -11.19 -5.20
C THR A 42 -17.34 -12.63 -4.91
N GLY A 43 -16.64 -13.28 -5.85
CA GLY A 43 -16.10 -14.62 -5.65
C GLY A 43 -15.03 -14.70 -4.55
N ALA A 44 -14.27 -13.63 -4.35
CA ALA A 44 -13.26 -13.56 -3.28
C ALA A 44 -13.88 -13.28 -1.91
N ASN A 45 -15.02 -12.59 -1.84
CA ASN A 45 -15.73 -12.31 -0.59
C ASN A 45 -16.23 -13.56 0.13
N MET A 46 -16.35 -14.69 -0.58
CA MET A 46 -16.76 -16.00 -0.05
C MET A 46 -15.59 -16.97 0.09
N SER A 47 -14.35 -16.47 0.12
CA SER A 47 -13.16 -17.33 0.14
C SER A 47 -13.07 -18.27 1.34
N GLY A 48 -13.68 -17.89 2.47
CA GLY A 48 -13.71 -18.71 3.69
C GLY A 48 -14.57 -19.97 3.58
N ASP A 49 -15.53 -19.99 2.64
CA ASP A 49 -16.48 -21.10 2.48
C ASP A 49 -16.08 -22.05 1.34
N LEU A 50 -15.02 -21.74 0.60
CA LEU A 50 -14.54 -22.54 -0.53
C LEU A 50 -13.65 -23.69 -0.06
N LYS A 51 -13.89 -24.90 -0.59
CA LYS A 51 -13.04 -26.09 -0.34
C LYS A 51 -11.58 -25.88 -0.76
N ASP A 52 -11.35 -25.21 -1.89
CA ASP A 52 -10.01 -24.83 -2.37
C ASP A 52 -10.06 -23.41 -2.98
N PRO A 53 -9.86 -22.36 -2.15
CA PRO A 53 -9.95 -20.98 -2.61
C PRO A 53 -8.85 -20.62 -3.63
N GLN A 54 -7.65 -21.20 -3.50
CA GLN A 54 -6.49 -20.86 -4.31
C GLN A 54 -6.69 -21.24 -5.78
N LYS A 55 -7.37 -22.38 -6.03
CA LYS A 55 -7.72 -22.81 -7.38
C LYS A 55 -9.05 -22.25 -7.86
N SER A 56 -10.05 -22.19 -6.99
CA SER A 56 -11.43 -21.88 -7.38
C SER A 56 -11.63 -20.41 -7.73
N ILE A 57 -11.01 -19.49 -6.97
CA ILE A 57 -11.18 -18.04 -7.19
C ILE A 57 -10.66 -17.61 -8.56
N PRO A 58 -9.40 -17.90 -8.98
CA PRO A 58 -8.91 -17.44 -10.27
C PRO A 58 -9.70 -18.02 -11.45
N ILE A 59 -10.03 -19.31 -11.41
CA ILE A 59 -10.78 -19.98 -12.49
C ILE A 59 -12.20 -19.43 -12.58
N GLY A 60 -12.89 -19.32 -11.43
CA GLY A 60 -14.26 -18.81 -11.36
C GLY A 60 -14.37 -17.37 -11.84
N THR A 61 -13.51 -16.48 -11.35
CA THR A 61 -13.54 -15.06 -11.73
C THR A 61 -13.23 -14.86 -13.22
N ILE A 62 -12.23 -15.54 -13.78
CA ILE A 62 -11.89 -15.41 -15.21
C ILE A 62 -13.01 -15.98 -16.09
N ALA A 63 -13.52 -17.17 -15.77
CA ALA A 63 -14.60 -17.79 -16.54
C ALA A 63 -15.88 -16.93 -16.51
N ALA A 64 -16.25 -16.39 -15.35
CA ALA A 64 -17.39 -15.50 -15.21
C ALA A 64 -17.21 -14.22 -16.04
N THR A 65 -16.03 -13.60 -15.97
CA THR A 65 -15.71 -12.37 -16.72
C THR A 65 -15.76 -12.58 -18.23
N LEU A 66 -15.22 -13.70 -18.73
CA LEU A 66 -15.27 -14.04 -20.15
C LEU A 66 -16.72 -14.32 -20.61
N THR A 67 -17.49 -15.02 -19.78
CA THR A 67 -18.89 -15.35 -20.08
C THR A 67 -19.74 -14.09 -20.16
N THR A 68 -19.66 -13.19 -19.17
CA THR A 68 -20.42 -11.93 -19.18
C THR A 68 -19.97 -11.02 -20.32
N SER A 69 -18.66 -10.93 -20.59
CA SER A 69 -18.13 -10.15 -21.72
C SER A 69 -18.66 -10.65 -23.06
N PHE A 70 -18.69 -11.98 -23.26
CA PHE A 70 -19.26 -12.59 -24.47
C PHE A 70 -20.75 -12.26 -24.63
N ILE A 71 -21.52 -12.37 -23.54
CA ILE A 71 -22.96 -12.05 -23.54
C ILE A 71 -23.18 -10.57 -23.88
N TYR A 72 -22.44 -9.64 -23.25
CA TYR A 72 -22.58 -8.21 -23.52
C TYR A 72 -22.23 -7.85 -24.97
N LEU A 73 -21.11 -8.35 -25.50
CA LEU A 73 -20.73 -8.10 -26.89
C LEU A 73 -21.74 -8.69 -27.88
N SER A 74 -22.29 -9.87 -27.59
CA SER A 74 -23.34 -10.48 -28.40
C SER A 74 -24.60 -9.62 -28.43
N PHE A 75 -25.05 -9.11 -27.28
CA PHE A 75 -26.22 -8.22 -27.23
C PHE A 75 -26.02 -6.91 -27.97
N VAL A 76 -24.81 -6.34 -27.96
CA VAL A 76 -24.51 -5.12 -28.75
C VAL A 76 -24.74 -5.38 -30.24
N VAL A 77 -24.28 -6.51 -30.77
CA VAL A 77 -24.46 -6.88 -32.18
C VAL A 77 -25.93 -7.19 -32.50
N ILE A 78 -26.61 -7.96 -31.64
CA ILE A 78 -28.01 -8.34 -31.83
C ILE A 78 -28.92 -7.11 -31.79
N TYR A 79 -28.80 -6.25 -30.77
CA TYR A 79 -29.62 -5.04 -30.68
C TYR A 79 -29.35 -4.08 -31.84
N GLY A 80 -28.09 -3.92 -32.24
CA GLY A 80 -27.73 -3.10 -33.40
C GLY A 80 -28.25 -3.63 -34.74
N GLY A 81 -28.36 -4.95 -34.89
CA GLY A 81 -28.86 -5.60 -36.10
C GLY A 81 -30.38 -5.78 -36.17
N SER A 82 -31.07 -5.83 -35.02
CA SER A 82 -32.49 -6.19 -34.95
C SER A 82 -33.42 -5.03 -34.59
N ILE A 83 -32.93 -3.94 -33.98
CA ILE A 83 -33.77 -2.84 -33.50
C ILE A 83 -33.48 -1.56 -34.29
N ASN A 84 -34.53 -0.86 -34.70
CA ASN A 84 -34.38 0.43 -35.37
C ASN A 84 -33.73 1.46 -34.43
N GLY A 85 -32.72 2.18 -34.92
CA GLY A 85 -31.95 3.15 -34.13
C GLY A 85 -32.76 4.26 -33.47
N TYR A 86 -33.92 4.65 -34.01
CA TYR A 86 -34.81 5.62 -33.35
C TYR A 86 -35.44 5.05 -32.09
N VAL A 87 -35.87 3.78 -32.13
CA VAL A 87 -36.46 3.07 -30.98
C VAL A 87 -35.40 2.78 -29.92
N LEU A 88 -34.17 2.47 -30.34
CA LEU A 88 -33.07 2.21 -29.41
C LEU A 88 -32.64 3.47 -28.62
N ARG A 89 -32.89 4.66 -29.16
CA ARG A 89 -32.62 5.95 -28.50
C ARG A 89 -33.74 6.38 -27.55
N ASP A 90 -34.86 5.68 -27.54
CA ASP A 90 -36.00 5.91 -26.66
C ASP A 90 -35.85 5.12 -25.37
N LYS A 91 -35.18 5.74 -24.39
CA LYS A 91 -34.89 5.15 -23.08
C LYS A 91 -36.13 4.67 -22.33
N TYR A 92 -37.23 5.41 -22.42
CA TYR A 92 -38.48 5.11 -21.70
C TYR A 92 -39.48 4.31 -22.53
N GLY A 93 -39.16 4.01 -23.79
CA GLY A 93 -40.04 3.28 -24.69
C GLY A 93 -41.36 4.02 -24.96
N VAL A 94 -41.35 5.37 -24.97
CA VAL A 94 -42.54 6.19 -25.24
C VAL A 94 -43.18 5.82 -26.58
N SER A 95 -42.33 5.59 -27.59
CA SER A 95 -42.70 5.15 -28.95
C SER A 95 -43.31 3.75 -28.98
N LEU A 96 -43.09 2.96 -27.92
CA LEU A 96 -43.59 1.59 -27.75
C LEU A 96 -44.74 1.51 -26.73
N GLY A 97 -45.34 2.64 -26.34
CA GLY A 97 -46.40 2.69 -25.34
C GLY A 97 -45.92 2.47 -23.90
N GLY A 98 -44.67 2.84 -23.59
CA GLY A 98 -44.06 2.66 -22.26
C GLY A 98 -43.48 1.28 -22.02
N LYS A 99 -43.35 0.46 -23.07
CA LYS A 99 -42.77 -0.89 -22.99
C LYS A 99 -41.25 -0.85 -23.09
N MET A 100 -40.58 -1.71 -22.34
CA MET A 100 -39.11 -1.83 -22.38
C MET A 100 -38.67 -2.42 -23.73
N THR A 101 -37.80 -1.70 -24.45
CA THR A 101 -37.31 -2.10 -25.77
C THR A 101 -36.66 -3.49 -25.77
N ALA A 102 -35.92 -3.84 -24.72
CA ALA A 102 -35.31 -5.16 -24.58
C ALA A 102 -36.35 -6.29 -24.37
N ALA A 103 -37.47 -6.00 -23.68
CA ALA A 103 -38.53 -6.97 -23.42
C ALA A 103 -39.34 -7.28 -24.68
N MET A 104 -39.52 -6.31 -25.59
CA MET A 104 -40.18 -6.51 -26.88
C MET A 104 -39.47 -7.51 -27.78
N LEU A 105 -38.14 -7.64 -27.65
CA LEU A 105 -37.35 -8.61 -28.42
C LEU A 105 -37.42 -10.03 -27.82
N ALA A 106 -37.94 -10.17 -26.60
CA ALA A 106 -37.96 -11.44 -25.90
C ALA A 106 -39.00 -12.40 -26.48
N TRP A 107 -38.59 -13.65 -26.70
CA TRP A 107 -39.47 -14.76 -27.05
C TRP A 107 -39.50 -15.77 -25.89
N PRO A 108 -40.65 -16.37 -25.54
CA PRO A 108 -41.97 -16.24 -26.16
C PRO A 108 -42.80 -15.02 -25.73
N THR A 109 -42.53 -14.41 -24.58
CA THR A 109 -43.31 -13.26 -24.07
C THR A 109 -42.42 -12.20 -23.41
N GLU A 110 -42.83 -10.93 -23.49
CA GLU A 110 -42.12 -9.78 -22.91
C GLU A 110 -42.02 -9.84 -21.37
N TRP A 111 -42.97 -10.51 -20.72
CA TRP A 111 -43.03 -10.68 -19.26
C TRP A 111 -41.85 -11.46 -18.69
N ILE A 112 -41.22 -12.34 -19.48
CA ILE A 112 -40.06 -13.11 -19.03
C ILE A 112 -38.91 -12.17 -18.68
N VAL A 113 -38.64 -11.18 -19.53
CA VAL A 113 -37.59 -10.19 -19.27
C VAL A 113 -37.97 -9.29 -18.11
N LEU A 114 -39.23 -8.83 -18.03
CA LEU A 114 -39.67 -7.94 -16.94
C LEU A 114 -39.57 -8.62 -15.56
N ILE A 115 -40.12 -9.82 -15.41
CA ILE A 115 -40.08 -10.58 -14.15
C ILE A 115 -38.63 -11.01 -13.85
N GLY A 116 -37.89 -11.45 -14.87
CA GLY A 116 -36.50 -11.85 -14.74
C GLY A 116 -35.61 -10.70 -14.28
N SER A 117 -35.73 -9.51 -14.88
CA SER A 117 -34.98 -8.33 -14.46
C SER A 117 -35.35 -7.89 -13.05
N PHE A 118 -36.64 -7.91 -12.71
CA PHE A 118 -37.11 -7.52 -11.38
C PHE A 118 -36.57 -8.44 -10.27
N THR A 119 -36.72 -9.76 -10.45
CA THR A 119 -36.22 -10.75 -9.50
C THR A 119 -34.70 -10.74 -9.41
N SER A 120 -33.99 -10.53 -10.53
CA SER A 120 -32.54 -10.36 -10.58
C SER A 120 -32.07 -9.12 -9.79
N CYS A 121 -32.74 -7.97 -9.97
CA CYS A 121 -32.42 -6.75 -9.23
C CYS A 121 -32.62 -6.90 -7.72
N ILE A 122 -33.68 -7.59 -7.29
CA ILE A 122 -33.90 -7.90 -5.85
C ILE A 122 -32.75 -8.77 -5.32
N GLY A 123 -32.39 -9.82 -6.05
CA GLY A 123 -31.30 -10.72 -5.66
C GLY A 123 -29.96 -9.99 -5.51
N ALA A 124 -29.60 -9.15 -6.50
CA ALA A 124 -28.39 -8.34 -6.45
C ALA A 124 -28.41 -7.34 -5.28
N SER A 125 -29.54 -6.67 -5.05
CA SER A 125 -29.71 -5.72 -3.95
C SER A 125 -29.56 -6.39 -2.59
N LEU A 126 -30.16 -7.56 -2.40
CA LEU A 126 -30.06 -8.34 -1.17
C LEU A 126 -28.62 -8.80 -0.91
N GLN A 127 -27.92 -9.24 -1.96
CA GLN A 127 -26.51 -9.61 -1.86
C GLN A 127 -25.64 -8.44 -1.40
N CYS A 128 -25.81 -7.25 -1.98
CA CYS A 128 -25.08 -6.05 -1.56
C CYS A 128 -25.40 -5.67 -0.10
N LEU A 129 -26.67 -5.77 0.29
CA LEU A 129 -27.13 -5.46 1.65
C LEU A 129 -26.56 -6.43 2.70
N CYS A 130 -26.33 -7.69 2.34
CA CYS A 130 -25.69 -8.67 3.23
C CYS A 130 -24.16 -8.55 3.25
N THR A 131 -23.54 -8.21 2.12
CA THR A 131 -22.07 -8.21 1.98
C THR A 131 -21.41 -6.96 2.56
N ALA A 132 -21.98 -5.78 2.32
CA ALA A 132 -21.38 -4.51 2.75
C ALA A 132 -21.23 -4.38 4.28
N PRO A 133 -22.22 -4.75 5.12
CA PRO A 133 -22.08 -4.73 6.57
C PRO A 133 -20.99 -5.66 7.10
N ARG A 134 -20.83 -6.84 6.47
CA ARG A 134 -19.79 -7.81 6.84
C ARG A 134 -18.40 -7.28 6.54
N LEU A 135 -18.20 -6.64 5.38
CA LEU A 135 -16.93 -5.96 5.06
C LEU A 135 -16.61 -4.85 6.06
N LEU A 136 -17.59 -4.01 6.40
CA LEU A 136 -17.41 -2.94 7.38
C LEU A 136 -17.08 -3.50 8.78
N GLN A 137 -17.73 -4.59 9.18
CA GLN A 137 -17.44 -5.30 10.43
C GLN A 137 -16.01 -5.85 10.45
N SER A 138 -15.56 -6.52 9.38
CA SER A 138 -14.20 -7.07 9.29
C SER A 138 -13.15 -5.97 9.45
N ILE A 139 -13.32 -4.82 8.78
CA ILE A 139 -12.43 -3.66 8.93
C ILE A 139 -12.43 -3.14 10.38
N ALA A 140 -13.59 -3.14 11.05
CA ALA A 140 -13.69 -2.70 12.44
C ALA A 140 -13.04 -3.69 13.42
N MET A 141 -13.02 -4.99 13.12
CA MET A 141 -12.37 -6.02 13.94
C MET A 141 -10.85 -5.88 13.94
N ASP A 142 -10.26 -5.39 12.84
CA ASP A 142 -8.81 -5.17 12.73
C ASP A 142 -8.29 -4.04 13.64
N ASN A 143 -9.19 -3.24 14.25
CA ASN A 143 -8.87 -2.14 15.17
C ASN A 143 -7.86 -1.11 14.60
N LEU A 144 -7.80 -0.98 13.27
CA LEU A 144 -6.93 -0.03 12.58
C LEU A 144 -7.47 1.41 12.69
N ILE A 145 -8.79 1.54 12.71
CA ILE A 145 -9.51 2.81 12.69
C ILE A 145 -10.40 2.90 13.94
N PRO A 146 -9.96 3.56 15.03
CA PRO A 146 -10.65 3.53 16.32
C PRO A 146 -12.11 3.98 16.29
N PHE A 147 -12.47 4.90 15.39
CA PHE A 147 -13.85 5.38 15.27
C PHE A 147 -14.79 4.34 14.63
N LEU A 148 -14.26 3.34 13.94
CA LEU A 148 -15.04 2.23 13.38
C LEU A 148 -15.27 1.09 14.38
N ASN A 149 -14.56 1.08 15.51
CA ASN A 149 -14.67 0.02 16.54
C ASN A 149 -16.11 -0.25 17.01
N PRO A 150 -17.05 0.70 17.09
CA PRO A 150 -18.44 0.40 17.44
C PRO A 150 -19.13 -0.59 16.49
N PHE A 151 -18.66 -0.72 15.25
CA PHE A 151 -19.19 -1.60 14.20
C PHE A 151 -18.63 -3.03 14.26
N SER A 152 -17.63 -3.31 15.10
CA SER A 152 -17.12 -4.68 15.29
C SER A 152 -18.05 -5.56 16.12
N LYS A 153 -19.02 -4.95 16.83
CA LYS A 153 -19.98 -5.67 17.68
C LYS A 153 -21.00 -6.41 16.83
N VAL A 154 -21.19 -7.68 17.17
CA VAL A 154 -22.09 -8.59 16.50
C VAL A 154 -23.29 -8.92 17.39
N ALA A 155 -24.48 -9.09 16.78
CA ALA A 155 -25.67 -9.55 17.48
C ALA A 155 -25.60 -11.05 17.81
N LYS A 156 -26.59 -11.56 18.55
CA LYS A 156 -26.65 -12.98 18.98
C LYS A 156 -26.53 -14.00 17.84
N ASN A 157 -26.99 -13.65 16.63
CA ASN A 157 -26.96 -14.54 15.46
C ASN A 157 -25.73 -14.36 14.58
N ASN A 158 -24.66 -13.77 15.11
CA ASN A 158 -23.45 -13.43 14.36
C ASN A 158 -23.69 -12.41 13.20
N GLU A 159 -24.75 -11.60 13.31
CA GLU A 159 -25.10 -10.56 12.34
C GLU A 159 -24.64 -9.15 12.78
N PRO A 160 -23.95 -8.38 11.92
CA PRO A 160 -23.41 -7.05 12.25
C PRO A 160 -24.49 -5.96 12.15
N PHE A 161 -25.43 -5.95 13.10
CA PHE A 161 -26.61 -5.07 13.09
C PHE A 161 -26.28 -3.57 12.98
N ARG A 162 -25.24 -3.10 13.68
CA ARG A 162 -24.82 -1.68 13.64
C ARG A 162 -24.27 -1.27 12.27
N ALA A 163 -23.50 -2.15 11.64
CA ALA A 163 -22.99 -1.92 10.30
C ALA A 163 -24.14 -1.94 9.28
N LEU A 164 -25.12 -2.83 9.46
CA LEU A 164 -26.31 -2.90 8.62
C LEU A 164 -27.12 -1.60 8.64
N ILE A 165 -27.34 -1.00 9.82
CA ILE A 165 -28.03 0.30 9.93
C ILE A 165 -27.33 1.38 9.11
N VAL A 166 -26.00 1.46 9.19
CA VAL A 166 -25.23 2.46 8.43
C VAL A 166 -25.36 2.21 6.92
N THR A 167 -25.25 0.95 6.49
CA THR A 167 -25.45 0.59 5.07
C THR A 167 -26.83 0.99 4.57
N VAL A 168 -27.89 0.73 5.35
CA VAL A 168 -29.27 1.13 5.00
C VAL A 168 -29.40 2.64 4.92
N LEU A 169 -28.83 3.40 5.87
CA LEU A 169 -28.89 4.87 5.83
C LEU A 169 -28.17 5.45 4.61
N ILE A 170 -27.01 4.90 4.24
CA ILE A 170 -26.28 5.33 3.04
C ILE A 170 -27.08 4.98 1.78
N ALA A 171 -27.65 3.77 1.70
CA ALA A 171 -28.48 3.35 0.57
C ALA A 171 -29.73 4.22 0.43
N GLU A 172 -30.42 4.52 1.53
CA GLU A 172 -31.60 5.40 1.53
C GLU A 172 -31.26 6.80 1.02
N THR A 173 -30.11 7.35 1.42
CA THR A 173 -29.65 8.65 0.92
C THR A 173 -29.45 8.64 -0.60
N ALA A 174 -28.92 7.54 -1.15
CA ALA A 174 -28.78 7.38 -2.59
C ALA A 174 -30.14 7.23 -3.31
N ILE A 175 -31.11 6.55 -2.70
CA ILE A 175 -32.47 6.42 -3.24
C ILE A 175 -33.16 7.80 -3.31
N LEU A 176 -32.99 8.64 -2.28
CA LEU A 176 -33.58 9.97 -2.21
C LEU A 176 -33.05 10.96 -3.27
N ILE A 177 -31.81 10.78 -3.76
CA ILE A 177 -31.24 11.61 -4.83
C ILE A 177 -32.06 11.47 -6.12
N GLY A 178 -32.57 10.27 -6.41
CA GLY A 178 -33.36 9.98 -7.60
C GLY A 178 -32.57 10.01 -8.91
N GLY A 179 -32.91 9.11 -9.84
CA GLY A 179 -32.30 9.05 -11.17
C GLY A 179 -31.00 8.23 -11.23
N ILE A 180 -31.07 7.07 -11.88
CA ILE A 180 -29.97 6.10 -11.96
C ILE A 180 -28.73 6.67 -12.66
N ASP A 181 -28.92 7.58 -13.63
CA ASP A 181 -27.84 8.16 -14.42
C ASP A 181 -26.93 9.10 -13.61
N TYR A 182 -27.42 9.64 -12.49
CA TYR A 182 -26.62 10.48 -11.58
C TYR A 182 -25.86 9.63 -10.55
N ILE A 183 -26.40 8.48 -10.16
CA ILE A 183 -25.82 7.59 -9.16
C ILE A 183 -24.71 6.73 -9.76
N ALA A 184 -24.91 6.22 -10.99
CA ALA A 184 -23.97 5.30 -11.64
C ALA A 184 -22.52 5.82 -11.65
N PRO A 185 -22.23 7.07 -12.07
CA PRO A 185 -20.84 7.53 -12.11
C PRO A 185 -20.17 7.68 -10.74
N VAL A 186 -20.96 7.91 -9.68
CA VAL A 186 -20.44 7.97 -8.30
C VAL A 186 -20.04 6.57 -7.84
N VAL A 187 -20.85 5.56 -8.15
CA VAL A 187 -20.54 4.17 -7.83
C VAL A 187 -19.32 3.68 -8.61
N ASP A 188 -19.22 4.03 -9.89
CA ASP A 188 -18.08 3.70 -10.74
C ASP A 188 -16.76 4.23 -10.21
N LEU A 189 -16.78 5.45 -9.70
CA LEU A 189 -15.60 6.08 -9.10
C LEU A 189 -15.03 5.21 -7.98
N PHE A 190 -15.88 4.71 -7.07
CA PHE A 190 -15.45 3.87 -5.96
C PHE A 190 -14.94 2.50 -6.43
N PHE A 191 -15.58 1.88 -7.43
CA PHE A 191 -15.11 0.61 -7.98
C PHE A 191 -13.78 0.76 -8.74
N LEU A 192 -13.66 1.76 -9.62
CA LEU A 192 -12.42 2.07 -10.35
C LEU A 192 -11.26 2.33 -9.41
N LEU A 193 -11.51 3.10 -8.35
CA LEU A 193 -10.52 3.38 -7.31
C LEU A 193 -10.09 2.09 -6.58
N SER A 194 -11.04 1.23 -6.21
CA SER A 194 -10.72 -0.06 -5.56
C SER A 194 -9.85 -0.96 -6.46
N TYR A 195 -10.19 -1.05 -7.75
CA TYR A 195 -9.44 -1.84 -8.72
C TYR A 195 -8.07 -1.24 -9.02
N CYS A 196 -7.97 0.10 -9.06
CA CYS A 196 -6.71 0.82 -9.20
C CYS A 196 -5.76 0.49 -8.05
N PHE A 197 -6.21 0.60 -6.79
CA PHE A 197 -5.35 0.33 -5.64
C PHE A 197 -4.93 -1.13 -5.53
N VAL A 198 -5.82 -2.08 -5.84
CA VAL A 198 -5.43 -3.50 -5.88
C VAL A 198 -4.35 -3.74 -6.94
N ASN A 199 -4.51 -3.18 -8.13
CA ASN A 199 -3.52 -3.28 -9.20
C ASN A 199 -2.17 -2.63 -8.82
N ILE A 200 -2.19 -1.42 -8.24
CA ILE A 200 -0.98 -0.74 -7.76
C ILE A 200 -0.30 -1.55 -6.66
N ALA A 201 -1.06 -2.06 -5.67
CA ALA A 201 -0.51 -2.84 -4.57
C ALA A 201 0.18 -4.11 -5.06
N CYS A 202 -0.44 -4.87 -5.97
CA CYS A 202 0.17 -6.07 -6.54
C CYS A 202 1.44 -5.74 -7.35
N ALA A 203 1.42 -4.68 -8.16
CA ALA A 203 2.59 -4.24 -8.93
C ALA A 203 3.73 -3.81 -8.00
N LEU A 204 3.43 -3.00 -6.99
CA LEU A 204 4.41 -2.47 -6.04
C LEU A 204 5.06 -3.59 -5.22
N GLN A 205 4.27 -4.55 -4.71
CA GLN A 205 4.81 -5.67 -3.92
C GLN A 205 5.72 -6.58 -4.76
N THR A 206 5.42 -6.76 -6.04
CA THR A 206 6.29 -7.52 -6.96
C THR A 206 7.57 -6.76 -7.28
N LEU A 207 7.47 -5.47 -7.59
CA LEU A 207 8.63 -4.63 -7.96
C LEU A 207 9.58 -4.42 -6.76
N LEU A 208 9.02 -4.24 -5.57
CA LEU A 208 9.79 -4.13 -4.33
C LEU A 208 10.26 -5.48 -3.78
N LYS A 209 9.91 -6.61 -4.42
CA LYS A 209 10.25 -7.96 -3.94
C LYS A 209 9.92 -8.12 -2.45
N ALA A 210 8.69 -7.78 -2.07
CA ALA A 210 8.28 -7.84 -0.67
C ALA A 210 8.49 -9.27 -0.11
N PRO A 211 9.03 -9.44 1.12
CA PRO A 211 9.48 -10.75 1.61
C PRO A 211 8.43 -11.87 1.55
N ASN A 212 7.18 -11.53 1.87
CA ASN A 212 6.05 -12.47 1.92
C ASN A 212 5.27 -12.57 0.60
N TRP A 213 5.68 -11.85 -0.45
CA TRP A 213 4.94 -11.79 -1.71
C TRP A 213 5.50 -12.78 -2.75
N ARG A 214 4.80 -13.90 -2.94
CA ARG A 214 5.17 -14.95 -3.90
C ARG A 214 3.93 -15.43 -4.69
N PRO A 215 3.45 -14.64 -5.66
CA PRO A 215 2.26 -15.01 -6.44
C PRO A 215 2.54 -16.29 -7.25
N ARG A 216 1.75 -17.34 -7.01
CA ARG A 216 1.89 -18.64 -7.68
C ARG A 216 1.06 -18.78 -8.95
N PHE A 217 0.26 -17.76 -9.30
CA PHE A 217 -0.60 -17.80 -10.47
C PHE A 217 0.21 -17.64 -11.76
N ARG A 218 0.07 -18.60 -12.68
CA ARG A 218 0.91 -18.72 -13.90
C ARG A 218 0.85 -17.52 -14.84
N PHE A 219 -0.31 -16.87 -14.97
CA PHE A 219 -0.50 -15.75 -15.90
C PHE A 219 -0.35 -14.37 -15.24
N TYR A 220 0.16 -14.34 -14.01
CA TYR A 220 0.42 -13.09 -13.33
C TYR A 220 1.74 -12.47 -13.82
N HIS A 221 1.69 -11.19 -14.21
CA HIS A 221 2.88 -10.39 -14.45
C HIS A 221 2.65 -8.95 -13.97
N TRP A 222 3.67 -8.31 -13.39
CA TRP A 222 3.55 -6.96 -12.81
C TRP A 222 3.11 -5.90 -13.84
N SER A 223 3.50 -6.06 -15.11
CA SER A 223 3.11 -5.13 -16.18
C SER A 223 1.60 -5.14 -16.44
N LEU A 224 0.93 -6.30 -16.30
CA LEU A 224 -0.52 -6.39 -16.45
C LEU A 224 -1.24 -5.63 -15.33
N ALA A 225 -0.71 -5.69 -14.10
CA ALA A 225 -1.22 -4.92 -12.98
C ALA A 225 -1.01 -3.42 -13.19
N VAL A 226 0.17 -2.97 -13.64
CA VAL A 226 0.41 -1.56 -13.98
C VAL A 226 -0.52 -1.09 -15.10
N LEU A 227 -0.69 -1.87 -16.15
CA LEU A 227 -1.62 -1.56 -17.24
C LEU A 227 -3.05 -1.40 -16.73
N GLY A 228 -3.52 -2.32 -15.88
CA GLY A 228 -4.84 -2.24 -15.26
C GLY A 228 -5.02 -0.99 -14.39
N ALA A 229 -3.99 -0.62 -13.61
CA ALA A 229 -4.02 0.61 -12.82
C ALA A 229 -4.10 1.86 -13.71
N LEU A 230 -3.31 1.92 -14.79
CA LEU A 230 -3.32 3.03 -15.74
C LEU A 230 -4.67 3.15 -16.47
N LEU A 231 -5.27 2.04 -16.89
CA LEU A 231 -6.59 2.03 -17.51
C LEU A 231 -7.68 2.51 -16.54
N ASN A 232 -7.64 2.08 -15.28
CA ASN A 232 -8.59 2.54 -14.26
C ASN A 232 -8.45 4.05 -14.00
N LEU A 233 -7.22 4.56 -13.87
CA LEU A 233 -6.97 6.00 -13.74
C LEU A 233 -7.46 6.75 -14.97
N PHE A 234 -7.16 6.25 -16.18
CA PHE A 234 -7.59 6.89 -17.43
C PHE A 234 -9.12 7.03 -17.50
N ILE A 235 -9.87 5.96 -17.23
CA ILE A 235 -11.34 6.00 -17.23
C ILE A 235 -11.85 6.97 -16.16
N MET A 236 -11.30 6.89 -14.94
CA MET A 236 -11.70 7.74 -13.82
C MET A 236 -11.53 9.24 -14.12
N PHE A 237 -10.38 9.64 -14.68
CA PHE A 237 -10.10 11.03 -15.05
C PHE A 237 -10.88 11.49 -16.29
N SER A 238 -11.15 10.57 -17.24
CA SER A 238 -11.88 10.92 -18.47
C SER A 238 -13.38 11.12 -18.23
N THR A 239 -13.95 10.48 -17.22
CA THR A 239 -15.37 10.66 -16.87
C THR A 239 -15.58 11.91 -16.01
N TYR A 240 -15.00 11.97 -14.81
CA TYR A 240 -15.18 13.09 -13.88
C TYR A 240 -13.88 13.40 -13.11
N TRP A 241 -12.98 14.15 -13.73
CA TRP A 241 -11.66 14.48 -13.17
C TRP A 241 -11.70 15.15 -11.79
N HIS A 242 -12.69 16.02 -11.52
CA HIS A 242 -12.82 16.69 -10.23
C HIS A 242 -13.11 15.71 -9.09
N TYR A 243 -14.05 14.78 -9.31
CA TYR A 243 -14.38 13.74 -8.33
C TYR A 243 -13.23 12.74 -8.16
N ALA A 244 -12.50 12.45 -9.25
CA ALA A 244 -11.30 11.63 -9.22
C ALA A 244 -10.22 12.19 -8.28
N ILE A 245 -9.89 13.48 -8.39
CA ILE A 245 -8.91 14.14 -7.52
C ILE A 245 -9.38 14.13 -6.07
N ALA A 246 -10.65 14.46 -5.81
CA ALA A 246 -11.20 14.46 -4.47
C ALA A 246 -11.14 13.07 -3.82
N ALA A 247 -11.54 12.02 -4.54
CA ALA A 247 -11.50 10.64 -4.06
C ALA A 247 -10.07 10.17 -3.77
N LEU A 248 -9.12 10.42 -4.68
CA LEU A 248 -7.70 10.10 -4.48
C LEU A 248 -7.11 10.83 -3.27
N ALA A 249 -7.47 12.10 -3.07
CA ALA A 249 -7.03 12.88 -1.91
C ALA A 249 -7.56 12.29 -0.60
N ILE A 250 -8.86 11.98 -0.53
CA ILE A 250 -9.48 11.35 0.64
C ILE A 250 -8.81 10.00 0.95
N CYS A 251 -8.57 9.17 -0.07
CA CYS A 251 -7.92 7.88 0.12
C CYS A 251 -6.45 8.03 0.56
N GLY A 252 -5.73 9.03 0.04
CA GLY A 252 -4.37 9.35 0.51
C GLY A 252 -4.35 9.75 1.98
N ILE A 253 -5.33 10.54 2.43
CA ILE A 253 -5.48 10.93 3.84
C ILE A 253 -5.77 9.70 4.71
N VAL A 254 -6.71 8.83 4.29
CA VAL A 254 -7.05 7.61 5.01
C VAL A 254 -5.85 6.65 5.09
N TYR A 255 -5.13 6.46 3.98
CA TYR A 255 -3.92 5.63 3.93
C TYR A 255 -2.86 6.13 4.92
N LYS A 256 -2.53 7.44 4.90
CA LYS A 256 -1.57 8.03 5.82
C LYS A 256 -2.02 7.98 7.27
N TYR A 257 -3.32 8.12 7.53
CA TYR A 257 -3.87 7.97 8.87
C TYR A 257 -3.70 6.56 9.43
N ILE A 258 -3.99 5.52 8.62
CA ILE A 258 -3.81 4.12 9.00
C ILE A 258 -2.32 3.82 9.25
N GLU A 259 -1.44 4.26 8.36
CA GLU A 259 0.02 4.11 8.48
C GLU A 259 0.52 4.68 9.82
N TYR A 260 0.11 5.91 10.15
CA TYR A 260 0.48 6.58 11.39
C TYR A 260 -0.04 5.87 12.65
N LYS A 261 -1.30 5.40 12.63
CA LYS A 261 -1.89 4.67 13.77
C LYS A 261 -1.27 3.28 13.95
N GLY A 262 -0.96 2.58 12.86
CA GLY A 262 -0.24 1.31 12.88
C GLY A 262 1.13 1.47 13.52
N ALA A 263 1.92 2.44 13.06
CA ALA A 263 3.22 2.75 13.62
C ALA A 263 3.16 3.12 15.11
N LYS A 264 2.16 3.91 15.53
CA LYS A 264 1.96 4.27 16.94
C LYS A 264 1.64 3.06 17.81
N LYS A 265 0.89 2.08 17.30
CA LYS A 265 0.53 0.87 18.04
C LYS A 265 1.72 -0.09 18.20
N GLU A 266 2.51 -0.27 17.14
CA GLU A 266 3.69 -1.16 17.17
C GLU A 266 4.84 -0.59 18.00
N TRP A 267 5.12 0.71 17.86
CA TRP A 267 6.33 1.33 18.39
C TRP A 267 6.08 2.34 19.52
N GLY A 268 4.83 2.54 19.94
CA GLY A 268 4.42 3.50 20.98
C GLY A 268 4.37 4.97 20.53
N ASP A 269 5.26 5.37 19.60
CA ASP A 269 5.31 6.70 18.97
C ASP A 269 5.07 6.59 17.47
N GLY A 270 4.12 7.36 16.94
CA GLY A 270 3.69 7.27 15.54
C GLY A 270 4.77 7.69 14.55
N LEU A 271 5.41 8.85 14.73
CA LEU A 271 6.40 9.33 13.78
C LEU A 271 7.71 8.53 13.84
N ARG A 272 8.18 8.22 15.06
CA ARG A 272 9.35 7.36 15.25
C ARG A 272 9.08 5.93 14.78
N GLY A 273 7.88 5.41 15.01
CA GLY A 273 7.47 4.08 14.55
C GLY A 273 7.47 3.95 13.04
N LEU A 274 7.03 4.97 12.31
CA LEU A 274 7.08 4.98 10.84
C LEU A 274 8.52 4.86 10.33
N ALA A 275 9.44 5.63 10.92
CA ALA A 275 10.85 5.57 10.57
C ALA A 275 11.47 4.18 10.88
N LEU A 276 11.13 3.59 12.03
CA LEU A 276 11.61 2.27 12.44
C LEU A 276 11.07 1.15 11.55
N SER A 277 9.78 1.15 11.25
CA SER A 277 9.15 0.17 10.37
C SER A 277 9.74 0.24 8.95
N THR A 278 9.96 1.45 8.42
CA THR A 278 10.61 1.65 7.12
C THR A 278 12.05 1.14 7.13
N ALA A 279 12.80 1.39 8.21
CA ALA A 279 14.18 0.91 8.35
C ALA A 279 14.25 -0.61 8.43
N GLN A 280 13.38 -1.24 9.24
CA GLN A 280 13.30 -2.70 9.37
C GLN A 280 12.96 -3.36 8.03
N TYR A 281 11.94 -2.84 7.33
CA TYR A 281 11.54 -3.34 6.01
C TYR A 281 12.70 -3.28 5.01
N SER A 282 13.42 -2.15 4.98
CA SER A 282 14.58 -1.97 4.10
C SER A 282 15.71 -2.95 4.42
N LEU A 283 15.97 -3.23 5.70
CA LEU A 283 17.02 -4.17 6.12
C LEU A 283 16.72 -5.61 5.72
N LEU A 284 15.48 -6.07 5.95
CA LEU A 284 15.02 -7.41 5.57
C LEU A 284 15.13 -7.61 4.05
N GLN A 285 14.75 -6.60 3.28
CA GLN A 285 14.82 -6.64 1.82
C GLN A 285 16.27 -6.79 1.30
N ILE A 286 17.25 -6.18 1.98
CA ILE A 286 18.67 -6.28 1.61
C ILE A 286 19.24 -7.64 2.02
N GLU A 287 18.82 -8.19 3.18
CA GLU A 287 19.29 -9.50 3.66
C GLU A 287 18.93 -10.64 2.71
N ASP A 288 17.72 -10.62 2.14
CA ASP A 288 17.26 -11.60 1.14
C ASP A 288 17.97 -11.47 -0.23
N SER A 289 18.70 -10.37 -0.47
CA SER A 289 19.41 -10.16 -1.75
C SER A 289 20.82 -10.78 -1.72
N GLU A 290 21.13 -11.65 -2.68
CA GLU A 290 22.47 -12.24 -2.80
C GLU A 290 23.55 -11.15 -2.91
N GLN A 291 24.42 -11.05 -1.90
CA GLN A 291 25.51 -10.08 -1.85
C GLN A 291 26.64 -10.47 -2.81
N LYS A 292 26.44 -10.27 -4.12
CA LYS A 292 27.56 -10.10 -5.07
C LYS A 292 27.86 -8.62 -5.21
N GLN A 293 28.60 -8.05 -4.27
CA GLN A 293 29.18 -6.72 -4.48
C GLN A 293 30.31 -6.82 -5.51
N THR A 294 30.04 -6.42 -6.75
CA THR A 294 31.09 -6.27 -7.78
C THR A 294 31.95 -5.04 -7.53
N ASP A 295 31.37 -4.00 -6.92
CA ASP A 295 32.04 -2.75 -6.59
C ASP A 295 32.19 -2.60 -5.08
N TRP A 296 33.44 -2.59 -4.59
CA TRP A 296 33.73 -2.36 -3.18
C TRP A 296 33.48 -0.90 -2.79
N ARG A 297 32.82 -0.69 -1.65
CA ARG A 297 32.67 0.64 -1.02
C ARG A 297 33.07 0.57 0.45
N PRO A 298 33.88 1.50 0.97
CA PRO A 298 34.31 1.47 2.36
C PRO A 298 33.13 1.79 3.29
N GLN A 299 32.81 0.90 4.22
CA GLN A 299 31.91 1.11 5.35
C GLN A 299 32.76 1.15 6.62
N LEU A 300 32.85 2.31 7.26
CA LEU A 300 33.88 2.56 8.25
C LEU A 300 33.41 2.18 9.65
N LEU A 301 34.27 1.45 10.37
CA LEU A 301 34.26 1.35 11.83
C LEU A 301 35.45 2.16 12.34
N VAL A 302 35.14 3.30 12.95
CA VAL A 302 36.12 4.21 13.54
C VAL A 302 36.25 3.86 15.02
N LEU A 303 37.43 3.39 15.43
CA LEU A 303 37.72 3.10 16.82
C LEU A 303 38.39 4.31 17.48
N VAL A 304 37.79 4.78 18.57
CA VAL A 304 38.22 5.96 19.32
C VAL A 304 38.81 5.50 20.64
N ASN A 305 40.00 6.00 21.00
CA ASN A 305 40.60 5.72 22.29
C ASN A 305 40.07 6.70 23.34
N LEU A 306 39.87 6.23 24.57
CA LEU A 306 39.33 7.01 25.68
C LEU A 306 40.41 7.65 26.58
N GLU A 307 41.68 7.45 26.25
CA GLU A 307 42.77 8.14 26.93
C GLU A 307 42.67 9.66 26.72
N ALA A 308 42.69 10.42 27.83
CA ALA A 308 42.52 11.88 27.84
C ALA A 308 43.53 12.65 26.98
N TYR A 309 44.69 12.05 26.65
CA TYR A 309 45.70 12.67 25.78
C TYR A 309 45.41 12.49 24.28
N GLN A 310 44.47 11.61 23.91
CA GLN A 310 44.17 11.25 22.52
C GLN A 310 42.93 12.00 21.96
N ASP A 311 42.29 12.90 22.71
CA ASP A 311 41.15 13.69 22.24
C ASP A 311 41.43 14.47 20.95
N VAL A 312 42.65 14.98 20.78
CA VAL A 312 43.07 15.67 19.55
C VAL A 312 43.21 14.70 18.38
N GLN A 313 43.75 13.51 18.60
CA GLN A 313 43.88 12.46 17.58
C GLN A 313 42.50 11.91 17.18
N ASN A 314 41.63 11.67 18.16
CA ASN A 314 40.26 11.24 17.97
C ASN A 314 39.47 12.22 17.08
N ASN A 315 39.61 13.52 17.34
CA ASN A 315 39.01 14.56 16.52
C ASN A 315 39.55 14.55 15.08
N LYS A 316 40.87 14.44 14.89
CA LYS A 316 41.48 14.33 13.55
C LYS A 316 40.98 13.11 12.79
N LEU A 317 40.82 11.98 13.48
CA LEU A 317 40.37 10.72 12.90
C LEU A 317 38.88 10.81 12.48
N MET A 318 38.03 11.46 13.27
CA MET A 318 36.66 11.77 12.86
C MET A 318 36.60 12.69 11.63
N HIS A 319 37.45 13.72 11.57
CA HIS A 319 37.55 14.58 10.39
C HIS A 319 38.04 13.82 9.15
N PHE A 320 39.02 12.92 9.31
CA PHE A 320 39.49 12.05 8.24
C PHE A 320 38.38 11.11 7.74
N ALA A 321 37.63 10.48 8.64
CA ALA A 321 36.49 9.64 8.28
C ALA A 321 35.43 10.43 7.49
N ASN A 322 35.15 11.68 7.89
CA ASN A 322 34.26 12.55 7.13
C ASN A 322 34.81 12.89 5.73
N GLN A 323 36.11 13.20 5.60
CA GLN A 323 36.72 13.49 4.29
C GLN A 323 36.69 12.28 3.35
N LEU A 324 36.93 11.08 3.89
CA LEU A 324 36.91 9.83 3.14
C LEU A 324 35.48 9.48 2.65
N LYS A 325 34.46 9.72 3.47
CA LYS A 325 33.07 9.32 3.18
C LYS A 325 32.21 10.43 2.58
N LYS A 326 32.60 11.70 2.78
CA LYS A 326 31.82 12.91 2.44
C LYS A 326 30.34 12.80 2.85
N GLY A 327 30.09 12.21 4.02
CA GLY A 327 28.75 11.99 4.57
C GLY A 327 27.88 10.95 3.84
N ARG A 328 28.47 10.03 3.06
CA ARG A 328 27.76 8.96 2.36
C ARG A 328 28.15 7.56 2.85
N GLY A 329 27.17 6.66 2.96
CA GLY A 329 27.34 5.29 3.43
C GLY A 329 27.46 5.19 4.95
N LEU A 330 27.73 3.98 5.45
CA LEU A 330 27.79 3.65 6.87
C LEU A 330 29.12 4.12 7.48
N THR A 331 29.02 4.76 8.63
CA THR A 331 30.15 5.06 9.52
C THR A 331 29.68 4.80 10.93
N ILE A 332 30.38 3.95 11.66
CA ILE A 332 30.12 3.64 13.06
C ILE A 332 31.35 4.07 13.84
N VAL A 333 31.17 4.93 14.84
CA VAL A 333 32.23 5.38 15.75
C VAL A 333 32.05 4.61 17.03
N ALA A 334 33.01 3.76 17.37
CA ALA A 334 32.95 2.88 18.54
C ALA A 334 34.07 3.19 19.53
N ALA A 335 33.76 3.07 20.82
CA ALA A 335 34.74 3.15 21.90
C ALA A 335 34.53 1.98 22.88
N VAL A 336 35.63 1.48 23.44
CA VAL A 336 35.62 0.42 24.46
C VAL A 336 36.04 1.06 25.78
N MET A 337 35.14 1.05 26.76
CA MET A 337 35.37 1.61 28.09
C MET A 337 35.64 0.50 29.08
N ASN A 338 36.70 0.66 29.89
CA ASN A 338 36.98 -0.27 30.98
C ASN A 338 35.92 -0.12 32.07
N GLY A 339 35.27 -1.22 32.44
CA GLY A 339 34.24 -1.22 33.49
C GLY A 339 33.43 -2.51 33.55
N ASN A 340 32.45 -2.54 34.44
CA ASN A 340 31.54 -3.66 34.60
C ASN A 340 30.11 -3.25 34.23
N LEU A 341 29.52 -3.94 33.25
CA LEU A 341 28.14 -3.71 32.82
C LEU A 341 27.12 -3.86 33.96
N LEU A 342 27.42 -4.58 35.04
CA LEU A 342 26.52 -4.74 36.18
C LEU A 342 26.46 -3.49 37.09
N HIS A 343 27.46 -2.61 37.04
CA HIS A 343 27.49 -1.39 37.84
C HIS A 343 26.74 -0.24 37.16
N GLU A 344 25.80 0.37 37.89
CA GLU A 344 25.00 1.49 37.37
C GLU A 344 25.84 2.75 37.07
N LYS A 345 26.91 2.96 37.84
CA LYS A 345 27.86 4.08 37.62
C LYS A 345 28.53 3.95 36.25
N ASP A 346 28.97 2.75 35.89
CA ASP A 346 29.66 2.49 34.62
C ASP A 346 28.67 2.60 33.44
N ARG A 347 27.41 2.18 33.61
CA ARG A 347 26.35 2.40 32.61
C ARG A 347 26.13 3.88 32.34
N LYS A 348 25.99 4.69 33.40
CA LYS A 348 25.82 6.15 33.28
C LYS A 348 27.04 6.81 32.64
N ALA A 349 28.25 6.37 32.99
CA ALA A 349 29.48 6.85 32.36
C ALA A 349 29.52 6.53 30.84
N ALA A 350 29.10 5.32 30.45
CA ALA A 350 29.03 4.94 29.04
C ALA A 350 28.00 5.75 28.25
N GLU A 351 26.84 6.05 28.84
CA GLU A 351 25.82 6.90 28.22
C GLU A 351 26.30 8.35 28.03
N LEU A 352 26.98 8.92 29.04
CA LEU A 352 27.59 10.25 28.96
C LEU A 352 28.67 10.30 27.87
N LEU A 353 29.52 9.27 27.81
CA LEU A 353 30.54 9.14 26.78
C LEU A 353 29.91 9.02 25.38
N LYS A 354 28.85 8.22 25.22
CA LYS A 354 28.10 8.08 23.97
C LYS A 354 27.51 9.42 23.52
N ALA A 355 27.01 10.24 24.46
CA ALA A 355 26.50 11.58 24.17
C ALA A 355 27.62 12.54 23.73
N SER A 356 28.76 12.56 24.45
CA SER A 356 29.94 13.37 24.10
C SER A 356 30.48 13.01 22.71
N MET A 357 30.64 11.72 22.42
CA MET A 357 31.07 11.25 21.10
C MET A 357 30.12 11.68 19.98
N LYS A 358 28.81 11.69 20.25
CA LYS A 358 27.79 12.15 19.29
C LYS A 358 27.92 13.64 18.99
N GLU A 359 28.26 14.45 19.99
CA GLU A 359 28.57 15.87 19.80
C GLU A 359 29.85 16.08 19.00
N ALA A 360 30.92 15.34 19.31
CA ALA A 360 32.17 15.35 18.56
C ALA A 360 31.97 14.96 17.07
N MET A 361 31.19 13.91 16.80
CA MET A 361 30.81 13.53 15.43
C MET A 361 30.05 14.64 14.71
N LYS A 362 29.14 15.33 15.41
CA LYS A 362 28.39 16.46 14.84
C LYS A 362 29.32 17.62 14.50
N ALA A 363 30.28 17.94 15.36
CA ALA A 363 31.29 18.97 15.10
C ALA A 363 32.19 18.60 13.90
N ALA A 364 32.59 17.34 13.79
CA ALA A 364 33.35 16.81 12.66
C ALA A 364 32.54 16.62 11.37
N LYS A 365 31.20 16.84 11.43
CA LYS A 365 30.22 16.60 10.35
C LYS A 365 30.19 15.15 9.86
N VAL A 366 30.52 14.19 10.73
CA VAL A 366 30.41 12.76 10.45
C VAL A 366 28.95 12.33 10.57
N LYS A 367 28.38 11.78 9.49
CA LYS A 367 27.05 11.15 9.51
C LYS A 367 27.21 9.66 9.80
N GLY A 368 26.72 9.21 10.95
CA GLY A 368 26.92 7.83 11.38
C GLY A 368 26.28 7.51 12.71
N PHE A 369 26.63 6.35 13.25
CA PHE A 369 26.18 5.86 14.55
C PHE A 369 27.33 5.87 15.56
N THR A 370 27.01 6.07 16.84
CA THR A 370 27.96 5.96 17.96
C THR A 370 27.67 4.69 18.74
N GLU A 371 28.69 3.91 19.08
CA GLU A 371 28.57 2.79 20.00
C GLU A 371 29.63 2.83 21.10
N VAL A 372 29.23 2.48 22.32
CA VAL A 372 30.13 2.42 23.47
C VAL A 372 29.93 1.07 24.13
N VAL A 373 31.01 0.29 24.21
CA VAL A 373 30.99 -1.05 24.78
C VAL A 373 31.74 -1.03 26.11
N ILE A 374 31.08 -1.51 27.16
CA ILE A 374 31.67 -1.63 28.50
C ILE A 374 32.31 -3.01 28.60
N SER A 375 33.57 -3.09 28.99
CA SER A 375 34.21 -4.39 29.22
C SER A 375 35.33 -4.32 30.26
N ALA A 376 35.51 -5.41 31.01
CA ALA A 376 36.59 -5.51 32.00
C ALA A 376 37.96 -5.86 31.40
N TYR A 377 38.00 -6.31 30.14
CA TYR A 377 39.23 -6.71 29.44
C TYR A 377 39.22 -6.13 28.02
N ILE A 378 39.85 -4.97 27.83
CA ILE A 378 39.78 -4.21 26.57
C ILE A 378 40.20 -5.04 25.36
N PRO A 379 41.34 -5.77 25.37
CA PRO A 379 41.85 -6.36 24.12
C PRO A 379 40.97 -7.46 23.56
N ARG A 380 40.43 -8.33 24.43
CA ARG A 380 39.56 -9.44 24.02
C ARG A 380 38.19 -8.96 23.55
N ASN A 381 37.79 -7.74 23.90
CA ASN A 381 36.48 -7.21 23.56
C ASN A 381 36.47 -6.37 22.28
N ILE A 382 37.63 -5.97 21.76
CA ILE A 382 37.72 -5.37 20.42
C ILE A 382 37.33 -6.40 19.35
N ASP A 383 37.74 -7.66 19.46
CA ASP A 383 37.30 -8.74 18.56
C ASP A 383 35.77 -8.88 18.55
N THR A 384 35.16 -8.84 19.74
CA THR A 384 33.70 -8.85 19.90
C THR A 384 33.05 -7.65 19.22
N VAL A 385 33.64 -6.45 19.34
CA VAL A 385 33.16 -5.24 18.66
C VAL A 385 33.27 -5.42 17.14
N LEU A 386 34.40 -5.91 16.64
CA LEU A 386 34.61 -6.13 15.21
C LEU A 386 33.61 -7.12 14.61
N GLN A 387 33.25 -8.18 15.34
CA GLN A 387 32.35 -9.22 14.87
C GLN A 387 30.86 -8.85 14.99
N CYS A 388 30.49 -8.11 16.04
CA CYS A 388 29.09 -7.87 16.40
C CYS A 388 28.57 -6.49 15.99
N VAL A 389 29.43 -5.58 15.52
CA VAL A 389 28.98 -4.23 15.13
C VAL A 389 28.17 -4.26 13.83
N GLY A 390 27.00 -3.60 13.88
CA GLY A 390 26.09 -3.46 12.76
C GLY A 390 24.80 -4.27 12.93
N MET A 391 23.94 -4.26 11.92
CA MET A 391 22.68 -5.01 11.91
C MET A 391 22.44 -5.58 10.52
N ALA A 392 22.22 -6.90 10.43
CA ALA A 392 22.04 -7.64 9.18
C ALA A 392 23.16 -7.30 8.16
N SER A 393 22.78 -6.71 7.03
CA SER A 393 23.65 -6.28 5.92
C SER A 393 24.33 -4.92 6.13
N LEU A 394 23.87 -4.10 7.09
CA LEU A 394 24.54 -2.86 7.50
C LEU A 394 25.68 -3.17 8.48
N ARG A 395 26.79 -3.65 7.94
CA ARG A 395 28.03 -3.89 8.71
C ARG A 395 29.20 -3.07 8.17
N PRO A 396 30.13 -2.65 9.03
CA PRO A 396 31.38 -2.07 8.58
C PRO A 396 32.24 -3.14 7.88
N ASN A 397 33.06 -2.72 6.93
CA ASN A 397 34.02 -3.58 6.22
C ASN A 397 35.45 -3.02 6.26
N THR A 398 35.65 -1.84 6.85
CA THR A 398 36.94 -1.15 6.95
C THR A 398 37.07 -0.59 8.36
N VAL A 399 38.16 -0.92 9.05
CA VAL A 399 38.47 -0.39 10.38
C VAL A 399 39.41 0.79 10.25
N VAL A 400 39.15 1.89 10.98
CA VAL A 400 39.99 3.08 11.03
C VAL A 400 40.37 3.34 12.49
N ILE A 401 41.67 3.39 12.74
CA ILE A 401 42.27 3.45 14.08
C ILE A 401 43.39 4.49 14.11
N GLY A 402 43.62 5.06 15.29
CA GLY A 402 44.79 5.91 15.54
C GLY A 402 46.06 5.05 15.64
N TRP A 403 47.19 5.62 15.24
CA TRP A 403 48.49 4.98 15.48
C TRP A 403 48.93 5.23 16.94
N PRO A 404 49.44 4.21 17.67
CA PRO A 404 49.95 4.41 19.02
C PRO A 404 51.29 5.15 18.99
N GLU A 405 51.29 6.45 19.32
CA GLU A 405 52.52 7.25 19.31
C GLU A 405 53.47 6.90 20.47
N ASN A 406 52.95 6.48 21.63
CA ASN A 406 53.73 6.22 22.85
C ASN A 406 54.17 4.76 23.03
N TRP A 407 54.19 3.97 21.96
CA TRP A 407 54.49 2.53 22.02
C TRP A 407 55.90 2.23 22.57
N TYR A 408 56.86 3.14 22.34
CA TYR A 408 58.26 2.95 22.73
C TYR A 408 58.55 3.37 24.18
N SER A 409 57.77 4.31 24.74
CA SER A 409 58.05 4.95 26.04
C SER A 409 57.48 4.20 27.25
N ASN A 410 56.38 3.46 27.10
CA ASN A 410 55.68 2.83 28.23
C ASN A 410 56.20 1.44 28.64
N GLY A 411 57.23 0.92 27.97
CA GLY A 411 57.74 -0.44 28.20
C GLY A 411 56.71 -1.52 27.87
N ARG A 412 57.15 -2.78 27.78
CA ARG A 412 56.32 -3.96 27.43
C ARG A 412 55.11 -4.23 28.35
N ASN A 413 54.86 -3.41 29.38
CA ASN A 413 53.78 -3.61 30.34
C ASN A 413 52.44 -3.00 29.93
N ASP A 414 52.41 -2.08 28.96
CA ASP A 414 51.16 -1.53 28.39
C ASP A 414 50.61 -2.49 27.32
N THR A 415 50.32 -3.72 27.75
CA THR A 415 49.88 -4.84 26.90
C THR A 415 48.49 -4.64 26.30
N GLU A 416 47.71 -3.66 26.77
CA GLU A 416 46.33 -3.46 26.33
C GLU A 416 46.25 -2.93 24.89
N TYR A 417 47.12 -1.98 24.52
CA TYR A 417 47.21 -1.48 23.14
C TYR A 417 48.06 -2.38 22.24
N TYR A 418 49.02 -3.13 22.79
CA TYR A 418 49.78 -4.11 22.00
C TYR A 418 48.93 -5.30 21.55
N ASN A 419 48.00 -5.74 22.39
CA ASN A 419 47.01 -6.76 22.03
C ASN A 419 45.97 -6.25 21.01
N PHE A 420 45.92 -4.94 20.73
CA PHE A 420 45.14 -4.37 19.61
C PHE A 420 45.62 -4.93 18.26
N PHE A 421 46.94 -5.17 18.11
CA PHE A 421 47.56 -5.68 16.88
C PHE A 421 48.08 -7.13 17.02
N GLY A 422 48.36 -7.59 18.24
CA GLY A 422 49.26 -8.73 18.49
C GLY A 422 48.72 -10.16 18.36
N ASN A 423 47.41 -10.38 18.20
CA ASN A 423 46.83 -11.74 18.15
C ASN A 423 46.10 -12.07 16.83
N THR A 424 46.34 -11.32 15.75
CA THR A 424 45.77 -11.61 14.42
C THR A 424 46.82 -12.09 13.40
N VAL A 425 47.71 -12.98 13.82
CA VAL A 425 48.42 -13.93 12.94
C VAL A 425 48.46 -15.30 13.60
#